data_AF-A0A4V1UD87-F1
#
_entry.id   AF-A0A4V1UD87-F1
#
_cell.length_a   1.000
_cell.length_b   1.000
_cell.length_c   1.000
_cell.angle_alpha   90.00
_cell.angle_beta   90.00
_cell.angle_gamma   90.00
#
_symmetry.space_group_name_H-M   'P 1'
#
loop_
_entity.id
_entity.type
_entity.pdbx_description
1 polymer ?
#
loop_
_entity_poly.entity_id
_entity_poly.type
_entity_poly.pdbx_seq_one_letter_code
_entity_poly.pdbx_strand_id
1 'polypeptide(L)'
;MNSKNLDALVEETMDAMDGAEKASPAPFLLTRINAALKRQRSSLWERISVFISRPGIAVTAIVLLIAVNLVMYTYKKDSLPKQITITAADDYSMIAPEALFDFENNQP
;
A
#
# COMPACT_ATOMS: atom_id res chain seq x y z
N MET A 1 -1.77 57.71 -44.52
CA MET A 1 -2.45 56.40 -44.60
C MET A 1 -3.93 56.64 -44.78
N ASN A 2 -4.55 55.96 -45.75
CA ASN A 2 -5.92 56.20 -46.19
C ASN A 2 -6.90 55.58 -45.18
N SER A 3 -7.77 56.38 -44.54
CA SER A 3 -8.70 55.93 -43.49
C SER A 3 -9.61 54.79 -43.94
N LYS A 4 -9.97 54.77 -45.22
CA LYS A 4 -10.78 53.72 -45.84
C LYS A 4 -10.18 52.31 -45.72
N ASN A 5 -8.84 52.22 -45.69
CA ASN A 5 -8.16 50.93 -45.53
C ASN A 5 -8.20 50.44 -44.08
N LEU A 6 -8.29 51.37 -43.12
CA LEU A 6 -8.40 51.05 -41.70
C LEU A 6 -9.79 50.51 -41.39
N ASP A 7 -10.83 51.16 -41.91
CA ASP A 7 -12.22 50.71 -41.73
C ASP A 7 -12.43 49.32 -42.35
N ALA A 8 -11.88 49.08 -43.56
CA ALA A 8 -11.95 47.77 -44.20
C ALA A 8 -11.23 46.66 -43.40
N LEU A 9 -10.09 46.98 -42.78
CA LEU A 9 -9.34 46.03 -41.98
C LEU A 9 -10.05 45.72 -40.65
N VAL A 10 -10.71 46.72 -40.06
CA VAL A 10 -11.53 46.56 -38.86
C VAL A 10 -12.73 45.67 -39.16
N GLU A 11 -13.45 45.94 -40.26
CA GLU A 11 -14.59 45.12 -40.71
C GLU A 11 -14.16 43.66 -40.96
N GLU A 12 -13.06 43.45 -41.69
CA GLU A 12 -12.51 42.12 -41.97
C GLU A 12 -12.09 41.37 -40.68
N THR A 13 -11.55 42.08 -39.69
CA THR A 13 -11.17 41.49 -38.40
C THR A 13 -12.40 41.11 -37.57
N MET A 14 -13.45 41.94 -37.60
CA MET A 14 -14.70 41.65 -36.91
C MET A 14 -15.44 40.48 -37.54
N ASP A 15 -15.50 40.41 -38.87
CA ASP A 15 -16.06 39.28 -39.62
C ASP A 15 -15.31 37.96 -39.35
N ALA A 16 -13.97 38.02 -39.22
CA ALA A 16 -13.15 36.85 -38.91
C ALA A 16 -13.40 36.29 -37.49
N MET A 17 -13.88 37.12 -36.57
CA MET A 17 -14.16 36.73 -35.18
C MET A 17 -15.61 36.25 -34.97
N ASP A 18 -16.55 36.59 -35.87
CA ASP A 18 -17.98 36.29 -35.69
C ASP A 18 -18.30 34.79 -35.82
N GLY A 19 -17.37 34.00 -36.37
CA GLY A 19 -17.44 32.52 -36.42
C GLY A 19 -16.67 31.80 -35.30
N ALA A 20 -16.10 32.54 -34.33
CA ALA A 20 -15.26 31.96 -33.28
C ALA A 20 -16.10 31.21 -32.23
N GLU A 21 -16.43 29.95 -32.51
CA GLU A 21 -17.06 29.08 -31.54
C GLU A 21 -16.05 28.62 -30.48
N LYS A 22 -16.53 28.44 -29.24
CA LYS A 22 -15.73 27.92 -28.14
C LYS A 22 -15.15 26.56 -28.55
N ALA A 23 -13.83 26.46 -28.65
CA ALA A 23 -13.16 25.23 -29.03
C ALA A 23 -13.66 24.06 -28.17
N SER A 24 -14.36 23.11 -28.78
CA SER A 24 -14.80 21.91 -28.09
C SER A 24 -13.59 21.02 -27.80
N PRO A 25 -13.53 20.39 -26.61
CA PRO A 25 -12.44 19.50 -26.29
C PRO A 25 -12.36 18.40 -27.36
N ALA A 26 -11.14 18.11 -27.82
CA ALA A 26 -10.91 17.05 -28.80
C ALA A 26 -11.58 15.73 -28.32
N PRO A 27 -12.25 15.00 -29.23
CA PRO A 27 -12.95 13.78 -28.86
C PRO A 27 -11.98 12.80 -28.18
N PHE A 28 -12.45 12.12 -27.13
CA PHE A 28 -11.68 11.15 -26.34
C PHE A 28 -10.53 11.70 -25.46
N LEU A 29 -10.47 13.01 -25.19
CA LEU A 29 -9.51 13.57 -24.23
C LEU A 29 -9.58 12.87 -22.85
N LEU A 30 -10.80 12.71 -22.31
CA LEU A 30 -11.01 12.00 -21.04
C LEU A 30 -10.51 10.55 -21.09
N THR A 31 -10.71 9.86 -22.20
CA THR A 31 -10.24 8.47 -22.38
C THR A 31 -8.72 8.40 -22.38
N ARG A 32 -8.04 9.33 -23.07
CA ARG A 32 -6.58 9.42 -23.08
C ARG A 32 -6.01 9.71 -21.70
N ILE A 33 -6.62 10.62 -20.96
CA ILE A 33 -6.22 10.96 -19.59
C ILE A 33 -6.38 9.73 -18.68
N ASN A 34 -7.53 9.07 -18.72
CA ASN A 34 -7.80 7.89 -17.91
C ASN A 34 -6.88 6.70 -18.28
N ALA A 35 -6.58 6.51 -19.56
CA ALA A 35 -5.65 5.48 -20.02
C ALA A 35 -4.21 5.75 -19.52
N ALA A 36 -3.76 7.01 -19.57
CA ALA A 36 -2.46 7.41 -19.03
C ALA A 36 -2.40 7.18 -17.51
N LEU A 37 -3.45 7.53 -16.78
CA LEU A 37 -3.53 7.36 -15.32
C LEU A 37 -3.53 5.87 -14.91
N LYS A 38 -4.30 5.03 -15.61
CA LYS A 38 -4.38 3.59 -15.33
C LYS A 38 -3.07 2.86 -15.66
N ARG A 39 -2.42 3.22 -16.77
CA ARG A 39 -1.12 2.65 -17.19
C ARG A 39 -0.02 2.88 -16.15
N GLN A 40 -0.10 3.96 -15.38
CA GLN A 40 0.90 4.30 -14.37
C GLN A 40 0.72 3.52 -13.06
N ARG A 41 -0.48 2.99 -12.77
CA ARG A 41 -0.75 2.19 -11.56
C ARG A 41 -0.43 0.70 -11.69
N SER A 42 -0.41 0.16 -12.90
CA SER A 42 -0.41 -1.28 -13.13
C SER A 42 0.98 -1.95 -13.22
N SER A 43 2.01 -1.42 -12.55
CA SER A 43 3.38 -1.84 -12.88
C SER A 43 3.75 -3.23 -12.35
N LEU A 44 3.80 -3.44 -11.02
CA LEU A 44 4.28 -4.71 -10.45
C LEU A 44 3.60 -5.02 -9.11
N TRP A 45 3.39 -4.01 -8.27
CA TRP A 45 2.73 -4.16 -6.97
C TRP A 45 1.30 -4.66 -7.07
N GLU A 46 0.54 -4.21 -8.07
CA GLU A 46 -0.82 -4.69 -8.31
C GLU A 46 -0.84 -6.16 -8.76
N ARG A 47 0.17 -6.59 -9.51
CA ARG A 47 0.31 -8.00 -9.91
C ARG A 47 0.68 -8.88 -8.72
N ILE A 48 1.53 -8.39 -7.83
CA ILE A 48 1.91 -9.08 -6.58
C ILE A 48 0.73 -9.12 -5.61
N SER A 49 -0.05 -8.04 -5.48
CA SER A 49 -1.24 -8.03 -4.62
C SER A 49 -2.33 -8.96 -5.12
N VAL A 50 -2.57 -9.01 -6.44
CA VAL A 50 -3.49 -9.97 -7.06
C VAL A 50 -2.99 -11.41 -6.91
N PHE A 51 -1.67 -11.62 -6.88
CA PHE A 51 -1.10 -12.95 -6.66
C PHE A 51 -1.30 -13.39 -5.21
N ILE A 52 -0.91 -12.57 -4.23
CA ILE A 52 -1.03 -12.89 -2.79
C ILE A 52 -2.50 -13.04 -2.35
N SER A 53 -3.43 -12.32 -2.99
CA SER A 53 -4.86 -12.39 -2.67
C SER A 53 -5.57 -13.66 -3.18
N ARG A 54 -4.88 -14.56 -3.90
CA ARG A 54 -5.46 -15.84 -4.29
C ARG A 54 -5.43 -16.83 -3.10
N PRO A 55 -6.57 -17.48 -2.76
CA PRO A 55 -6.65 -18.38 -1.61
C PRO A 55 -5.68 -19.57 -1.71
N GLY A 56 -5.38 -20.05 -2.93
CA GLY A 56 -4.42 -21.13 -3.14
C GLY A 56 -2.99 -20.78 -2.72
N ILE A 57 -2.59 -19.51 -2.81
CA ILE A 57 -1.24 -19.06 -2.43
C ILE A 57 -1.11 -18.95 -0.92
N ALA A 58 -2.16 -18.49 -0.23
CA ALA A 58 -2.22 -18.51 1.23
C ALA A 58 -2.10 -19.95 1.79
N VAL A 59 -2.86 -20.90 1.22
CA VAL A 59 -2.77 -22.32 1.62
C VAL A 59 -1.38 -22.89 1.38
N THR A 60 -0.80 -22.62 0.20
CA THR A 60 0.55 -23.10 -0.13
C THR A 60 1.61 -22.52 0.82
N ALA A 61 1.50 -21.24 1.19
CA ALA A 61 2.41 -20.61 2.15
C ALA A 61 2.30 -21.25 3.54
N ILE A 62 1.08 -21.56 4.00
CA ILE A 62 0.85 -22.26 5.27
C ILE A 62 1.47 -23.66 5.24
N VAL A 63 1.21 -24.43 4.18
CA VAL A 63 1.76 -25.78 4.01
C VAL A 63 3.29 -25.75 3.98
N LEU A 64 3.88 -24.78 3.26
CA LEU A 64 5.33 -24.60 3.21
C LEU A 64 5.90 -24.28 4.59
N LEU A 65 5.25 -23.40 5.35
CA LEU A 65 5.66 -23.06 6.72
C LEU A 65 5.63 -24.29 7.64
N ILE A 66 4.58 -25.11 7.54
CA ILE A 66 4.49 -26.38 8.27
C ILE A 66 5.61 -27.33 7.86
N ALA A 67 5.85 -27.50 6.55
CA ALA A 67 6.90 -28.37 6.03
C ALA A 67 8.29 -27.95 6.52
N VAL A 68 8.62 -26.66 6.48
CA VAL A 68 9.89 -26.13 7.00
C VAL A 68 10.05 -26.41 8.48
N ASN A 69 9.00 -26.22 9.28
CA ASN A 69 9.04 -26.53 10.71
C ASN A 69 9.22 -28.03 10.98
N LEU A 70 8.55 -28.88 10.20
CA LEU A 70 8.63 -30.34 10.34
C LEU A 70 10.04 -30.83 9.96
N VAL A 71 10.61 -30.28 8.90
CA VAL A 71 12.00 -30.52 8.49
C VAL A 71 12.97 -30.10 9.60
N MET A 72 12.84 -28.87 10.12
CA MET A 72 13.61 -28.40 11.28
C MET A 72 13.48 -29.32 12.49
N TYR A 73 12.28 -29.82 12.79
CA TYR A 73 12.03 -30.74 13.88
C TYR A 73 12.76 -32.07 13.69
N THR A 74 12.75 -32.64 12.48
CA THR A 74 13.46 -33.90 12.20
C THR A 74 14.99 -33.77 12.30
N TYR A 75 15.54 -32.60 12.00
CA TYR A 75 16.98 -32.32 12.13
C TYR A 75 17.39 -31.95 13.56
N LYS A 76 16.46 -31.45 14.39
CA LYS A 76 16.69 -31.15 15.81
C LYS A 76 16.33 -32.35 16.68
N LYS A 77 17.21 -33.36 16.73
CA LYS A 77 17.26 -34.24 17.90
C LYS A 77 17.70 -33.39 19.11
N ASP A 78 16.83 -33.30 20.11
CA ASP A 78 17.09 -32.77 21.47
C ASP A 78 17.18 -31.25 21.69
N SER A 79 16.40 -30.45 20.98
CA SER A 79 16.08 -29.11 21.50
C SER A 79 14.63 -28.75 21.25
N LEU A 80 13.78 -29.09 22.23
CA LEU A 80 12.41 -28.62 22.35
C LEU A 80 12.39 -27.09 22.13
N PRO A 81 11.55 -26.56 21.23
CA PRO A 81 11.41 -25.13 21.09
C PRO A 81 10.85 -24.58 22.41
N LYS A 82 11.60 -23.69 23.05
CA LYS A 82 11.13 -22.94 24.22
C LYS A 82 9.91 -22.15 23.76
N GLN A 83 8.73 -22.57 24.21
CA GLN A 83 7.46 -21.92 23.92
C GLN A 83 7.57 -20.46 24.36
N ILE A 84 7.62 -19.53 23.40
CA ILE A 84 7.50 -18.11 23.71
C ILE A 84 6.01 -17.88 23.97
N THR A 85 5.61 -18.04 25.22
CA THR A 85 4.31 -17.58 25.70
C THR A 85 4.38 -16.06 25.77
N ILE A 86 3.84 -15.38 24.75
CA ILE A 86 3.58 -13.94 24.86
C ILE A 86 2.29 -13.80 25.69
N THR A 87 2.42 -13.83 27.01
CA THR A 87 1.35 -13.41 27.94
C THR A 87 1.46 -11.91 28.11
N ALA A 88 0.87 -11.14 27.19
CA ALA A 88 0.66 -9.72 27.41
C ALA A 88 -0.54 -9.54 28.36
N ALA A 89 -0.35 -9.67 29.68
CA ALA A 89 -1.24 -9.10 30.73
C ALA A 89 -0.94 -9.49 32.20
N ASP A 90 -0.03 -10.41 32.55
CA ASP A 90 0.08 -10.93 33.94
C ASP A 90 1.33 -10.48 34.72
N ASP A 91 1.88 -9.31 34.39
CA ASP A 91 3.16 -8.81 34.90
C ASP A 91 3.11 -8.14 36.29
N TYR A 92 2.08 -8.39 37.12
CA TYR A 92 1.97 -7.76 38.45
C TYR A 92 1.58 -8.68 39.63
N SER A 93 1.32 -9.98 39.41
CA SER A 93 0.81 -10.86 40.48
C SER A 93 1.76 -11.96 40.94
N MET A 94 2.95 -12.10 40.33
CA MET A 94 3.90 -13.18 40.65
C MET A 94 5.22 -12.74 41.30
N ILE A 95 5.29 -11.53 41.87
CA ILE A 95 6.28 -11.28 42.93
C ILE A 95 5.70 -11.89 44.20
N ALA A 96 6.03 -13.17 44.40
CA ALA A 96 5.66 -13.95 45.57
C ALA A 96 5.99 -13.18 46.86
N PRO A 97 5.05 -13.04 47.82
CA PRO A 97 5.31 -12.45 49.14
C PRO A 97 6.49 -13.12 49.86
N GLU A 98 6.82 -14.35 49.50
CA GLU A 98 7.90 -15.12 50.11
C GLU A 98 9.29 -14.53 49.87
N ALA A 99 9.50 -13.81 48.75
CA ALA A 99 10.78 -13.15 48.50
C ALA A 99 11.00 -11.93 49.40
N LEU A 100 9.93 -11.31 49.93
CA LEU A 100 10.02 -10.15 50.84
C LEU A 100 10.34 -10.57 52.29
N PHE A 101 9.92 -11.76 52.72
CA PHE A 101 10.20 -12.27 54.07
C PHE A 101 11.67 -12.70 54.26
N ASP A 102 12.37 -13.07 53.20
CA ASP A 102 13.77 -13.52 53.28
C ASP A 102 14.77 -12.33 53.33
N PHE A 103 14.34 -11.13 52.93
CA PHE A 103 15.16 -9.90 53.03
C PHE A 103 15.11 -9.23 54.42
N GLU A 104 14.07 -9.48 55.22
CA GLU A 104 13.94 -8.84 56.55
C GLU A 104 14.67 -9.63 57.65
N ASN A 105 14.90 -10.93 57.46
CA ASN A 105 15.46 -11.80 58.51
C ASN A 105 16.98 -12.05 58.38
N ASN A 106 17.69 -11.36 57.48
CA ASN A 106 19.13 -11.54 57.28
C ASN A 106 19.95 -10.31 57.73
N GLN A 107 19.61 -9.77 58.90
CA GLN A 107 20.49 -8.86 59.66
C GLN A 107 21.29 -9.67 60.69
N PRO A 108 22.63 -9.60 60.73
CA PRO A 108 23.37 -9.79 61.97
C PRO A 108 23.20 -8.58 62.91
#